data_AF-A0A3C1F061-F1
#
_entry.id   AF-A0A3C1F061-F1
#
_cell.length_a   1.000
_cell.length_b   1.000
_cell.length_c   1.000
_cell.angle_alpha   90.00
_cell.angle_beta   90.00
_cell.angle_gamma   90.00
#
_symmetry.space_group_name_H-M   'P 1'
#
loop_
_entity.id
_entity.type
_entity.pdbx_description
1 polymer ?
#
loop_
_entity_poly.entity_id
_entity_poly.type
_entity_poly.pdbx_seq_one_letter_code
_entity_poly.pdbx_strand_id
1 'polypeptide(L)'
;MFIKYIKNILRILVLMILFLSIYIDLKLPYYIKEIKQETAELKKSLLMLVNQKRYQVYLNQSVIGDYETIKVDILPQLEEDREILIENNKNLLKENRLLKGHLSILTTKMIFDTKTNKFKLIKNGKVHFDIDIPDKTVQNFIKSEISRKVLKILAKEKNPTSIKPKWTFEEIIQEIPAENSPERLMVGALGSYAIHFNDFLIIHDTSKNMEYHDTINHICIQLKPKVMKKLYNSVFIGNKLYVE
;
A
#
# COMPACT_ATOMS: atom_id res chain seq x y z
N MET A 1 26.61 121.84 -1.83
CA MET A 1 26.38 120.69 -0.91
C MET A 1 25.95 119.41 -1.63
N PHE A 2 25.14 119.51 -2.70
CA PHE A 2 24.56 118.37 -3.45
C PHE A 2 25.55 117.43 -4.16
N ILE A 3 26.59 117.97 -4.81
CA ILE A 3 27.60 117.19 -5.58
C ILE A 3 28.40 116.24 -4.68
N LYS A 4 28.68 116.64 -3.43
CA LYS A 4 29.45 115.82 -2.47
C LYS A 4 28.64 114.61 -1.99
N TYR A 5 27.30 114.75 -1.92
CA TYR A 5 26.37 113.70 -1.50
C TYR A 5 26.19 112.64 -2.59
N ILE A 6 25.99 113.07 -3.84
CA ILE A 6 25.92 112.17 -5.01
C ILE A 6 27.22 111.37 -5.17
N LYS A 7 28.38 112.01 -4.97
CA LYS A 7 29.68 111.34 -5.04
C LYS A 7 29.84 110.28 -3.96
N ASN A 8 29.30 110.49 -2.76
CA ASN A 8 29.31 109.48 -1.69
C ASN A 8 28.36 108.32 -1.97
N ILE A 9 27.14 108.58 -2.46
CA ILE A 9 26.19 107.52 -2.85
C ILE A 9 26.79 106.65 -3.97
N LEU A 10 27.37 107.28 -5.00
CA LEU A 10 28.02 106.56 -6.09
C LEU A 10 29.19 105.70 -5.58
N ARG A 11 29.95 106.20 -4.60
CA ARG A 11 31.05 105.46 -3.98
C ARG A 11 30.57 104.26 -3.16
N ILE A 12 29.45 104.39 -2.43
CA ILE A 12 28.81 103.29 -1.71
C ILE A 12 28.25 102.26 -2.68
N LEU A 13 27.61 102.69 -3.77
CA LEU A 13 27.11 101.80 -4.82
C LEU A 13 28.25 101.00 -5.44
N VAL A 14 29.35 101.66 -5.80
CA VAL A 14 30.55 101.01 -6.35
C VAL A 14 31.12 100.02 -5.33
N LEU A 15 31.20 100.37 -4.05
CA LEU A 15 31.66 99.46 -2.99
C LEU A 15 30.73 98.26 -2.80
N MET A 16 29.40 98.44 -2.89
CA MET A 16 28.44 97.34 -2.85
C MET A 16 28.57 96.42 -4.06
N ILE A 17 28.75 96.97 -5.26
CA ILE A 17 28.97 96.18 -6.48
C ILE A 17 30.29 95.41 -6.36
N LEU A 18 31.34 96.04 -5.83
CA LEU A 18 32.64 95.38 -5.60
C LEU A 18 32.51 94.25 -4.57
N PHE A 19 31.78 94.49 -3.47
CA PHE A 19 31.53 93.49 -2.44
C PHE A 19 30.69 92.32 -2.96
N LEU A 20 29.68 92.61 -3.79
CA LEU A 20 28.85 91.59 -4.43
C LEU A 20 29.66 90.77 -5.45
N SER A 21 30.53 91.42 -6.23
CA SER A 21 31.45 90.74 -7.16
C SER A 21 32.40 89.83 -6.41
N ILE A 22 33.03 90.33 -5.34
CA ILE A 22 33.94 89.54 -4.48
C ILE A 22 33.19 88.36 -3.83
N TYR A 23 31.96 88.59 -3.36
CA TYR A 23 31.14 87.53 -2.78
C TYR A 23 30.79 86.45 -3.82
N ILE A 24 30.40 86.83 -5.03
CA ILE A 24 30.12 85.91 -6.13
C ILE A 24 31.38 85.13 -6.49
N ASP A 25 32.52 85.80 -6.69
CA ASP A 25 33.77 85.17 -7.10
C ASP A 25 34.34 84.20 -6.04
N LEU A 26 34.06 84.44 -4.76
CA LEU A 26 34.53 83.57 -3.67
C LEU A 26 33.55 82.43 -3.35
N LYS A 27 32.24 82.70 -3.26
CA LYS A 27 31.25 81.72 -2.79
C LYS A 27 30.65 80.87 -3.91
N LEU A 28 30.48 81.43 -5.11
CA LEU A 28 29.86 80.69 -6.22
C LEU A 28 30.68 79.45 -6.64
N PRO A 29 32.03 79.50 -6.73
CA PRO A 29 32.82 78.31 -7.06
C PRO A 29 32.73 77.24 -5.97
N TYR A 30 32.61 77.64 -4.71
CA TYR A 30 32.44 76.72 -3.58
C TYR A 30 31.13 75.94 -3.69
N TYR A 31 29.99 76.64 -3.89
CA TYR A 31 28.70 75.99 -4.06
C TYR A 31 28.65 75.11 -5.32
N ILE A 32 29.26 75.55 -6.43
CA ILE A 32 29.35 74.75 -7.65
C ILE A 32 30.14 73.46 -7.40
N LYS A 33 31.22 73.53 -6.62
CA LYS A 33 32.03 72.35 -6.28
C LYS A 33 31.25 71.38 -5.38
N GLU A 34 30.56 71.88 -4.38
CA GLU A 34 29.72 71.10 -3.46
C GLU A 34 28.58 70.39 -4.22
N ILE A 35 27.82 71.13 -5.04
CA ILE A 35 26.76 70.56 -5.90
C ILE A 35 27.34 69.53 -6.88
N LYS A 36 28.53 69.78 -7.47
CA LYS A 36 29.20 68.80 -8.34
C LYS A 36 29.59 67.52 -7.59
N GLN A 37 30.01 67.64 -6.33
CA GLN A 37 30.37 66.50 -5.50
C GLN A 37 29.13 65.70 -5.07
N GLU A 38 28.08 66.37 -4.62
CA GLU A 38 26.80 65.73 -4.28
C GLU A 38 26.18 65.04 -5.50
N THR A 39 26.18 65.69 -6.67
CA THR A 39 25.69 65.07 -7.90
C THR A 39 26.55 63.89 -8.35
N ALA A 40 27.85 63.88 -8.08
CA ALA A 40 28.73 62.74 -8.34
C ALA A 40 28.45 61.56 -7.39
N GLU A 41 28.28 61.83 -6.09
CA GLU A 41 27.90 60.82 -5.09
C GLU A 41 26.50 60.24 -5.36
N LEU A 42 25.55 61.09 -5.77
CA LEU A 42 24.21 60.65 -6.15
C LEU A 42 24.25 59.76 -7.40
N LYS A 43 25.05 60.12 -8.42
CA LYS A 43 25.28 59.29 -9.62
C LYS A 43 25.90 57.94 -9.26
N LYS A 44 26.87 57.92 -8.36
CA LYS A 44 27.51 56.69 -7.87
C LYS A 44 26.52 55.80 -7.13
N SER A 45 25.70 56.39 -6.25
CA SER A 45 24.65 55.68 -5.50
C SER A 45 23.58 55.12 -6.45
N LEU A 46 23.15 55.89 -7.44
CA LEU A 46 22.22 55.44 -8.49
C LEU A 46 22.80 54.25 -9.26
N LEU A 47 24.08 54.34 -9.67
CA LEU A 47 24.75 53.26 -10.39
C LEU A 47 24.83 51.99 -9.56
N MET A 48 25.15 52.11 -8.27
CA MET A 48 25.18 50.98 -7.34
C MET A 48 23.80 50.32 -7.22
N LEU A 49 22.74 51.13 -7.10
CA LEU A 49 21.36 50.66 -6.97
C LEU A 49 20.87 49.98 -8.26
N VAL A 50 21.25 50.51 -9.42
CA VAL A 50 21.00 49.88 -10.73
C VAL A 50 21.70 48.52 -10.82
N ASN A 51 22.96 48.42 -10.39
CA ASN A 51 23.70 47.16 -10.40
C ASN A 51 23.09 46.12 -9.46
N GLN A 52 22.67 46.53 -8.25
CA GLN A 52 21.94 45.65 -7.32
C GLN A 52 20.64 45.16 -7.93
N LYS A 53 19.86 46.04 -8.57
CA LYS A 53 18.62 45.64 -9.25
C LYS A 53 18.88 44.65 -10.39
N ARG A 54 19.95 44.84 -11.17
CA ARG A 54 20.36 43.87 -12.21
C ARG A 54 20.70 42.51 -11.61
N TYR A 55 21.50 42.49 -10.54
CA TYR A 55 21.85 41.25 -9.83
C TYR A 55 20.61 40.51 -9.33
N GLN A 56 19.65 41.22 -8.74
CA GLN A 56 18.37 40.65 -8.31
C GLN A 56 17.56 40.06 -9.48
N VAL A 57 17.54 40.73 -10.64
CA VAL A 57 16.88 40.19 -11.84
C VAL A 57 17.56 38.90 -12.32
N TYR A 58 18.89 38.84 -12.34
CA TYR A 58 19.62 37.63 -12.70
C TYR A 58 19.33 36.47 -11.74
N LEU A 59 19.32 36.73 -10.43
CA LEU A 59 18.96 35.71 -9.44
C LEU A 59 17.55 35.18 -9.66
N ASN A 60 16.56 36.06 -9.85
CA ASN A 60 15.18 35.65 -10.09
C ASN A 60 15.04 34.80 -11.36
N GLN A 61 15.78 35.13 -12.43
CA GLN A 61 15.79 34.34 -13.66
C GLN A 61 16.40 32.94 -13.44
N SER A 62 17.49 32.84 -12.68
CA SER A 62 18.09 31.55 -12.32
C SER A 62 17.10 30.69 -11.53
N VAL A 63 16.45 31.26 -10.52
CA VAL A 63 15.45 30.55 -9.70
C VAL A 63 14.27 30.07 -10.53
N ILE A 64 13.81 30.87 -11.51
CA ILE A 64 12.75 30.46 -12.44
C ILE A 64 13.22 29.28 -13.31
N GLY A 65 14.43 29.34 -13.87
CA GLY A 65 15.00 28.25 -14.66
C GLY A 65 15.17 26.95 -13.87
N ASP A 66 15.64 27.04 -12.62
CA ASP A 66 15.74 25.90 -11.71
C ASP A 66 14.36 25.31 -11.37
N TYR A 67 13.37 26.18 -11.10
CA TYR A 67 11.99 25.76 -10.85
C TYR A 67 11.36 25.06 -12.06
N GLU A 68 11.56 25.59 -13.26
CA GLU A 68 11.06 24.97 -14.50
C GLU A 68 11.70 23.61 -14.73
N THR A 69 13.02 23.48 -14.53
CA THR A 69 13.73 22.20 -14.64
C THR A 69 13.19 21.18 -13.63
N ILE A 70 13.01 21.57 -12.36
CA ILE A 70 12.43 20.70 -11.34
C ILE A 70 11.02 20.26 -11.72
N LYS A 71 10.20 21.18 -12.22
CA LYS A 71 8.79 20.92 -12.53
C LYS A 71 8.60 20.06 -13.78
N VAL A 72 9.41 20.26 -14.81
CA VAL A 72 9.24 19.62 -16.12
C VAL A 72 9.97 18.29 -16.19
N ASP A 73 11.18 18.20 -15.63
CA ASP A 73 12.00 17.00 -15.79
C ASP A 73 11.98 16.13 -14.53
N ILE A 74 12.26 16.73 -13.36
CA ILE A 74 12.51 15.97 -12.13
C ILE A 74 11.21 15.46 -11.51
N LEU A 75 10.19 16.33 -11.38
CA LEU A 75 8.95 15.98 -10.70
C LEU A 75 8.19 14.84 -11.40
N PRO A 76 7.99 14.86 -12.74
CA PRO A 76 7.33 13.76 -13.43
C PRO A 76 8.11 12.44 -13.34
N GLN A 77 9.44 12.51 -13.43
CA GLN A 77 10.29 11.33 -13.27
C GLN A 77 10.18 10.75 -11.85
N LEU A 78 10.18 11.59 -10.81
CA LEU A 78 9.98 11.15 -9.43
C LEU A 78 8.59 10.54 -9.20
N GLU A 79 7.55 11.09 -9.84
CA GLU A 79 6.20 10.54 -9.79
C GLU A 79 6.13 9.17 -10.47
N GLU A 80 6.76 9.01 -11.64
CA GLU A 80 6.87 7.74 -12.35
C GLU A 80 7.63 6.69 -11.51
N ASP A 81 8.81 7.03 -10.99
CA ASP A 81 9.61 6.16 -10.12
C ASP A 81 8.83 5.73 -8.88
N ARG A 82 8.04 6.65 -8.30
CA ARG A 82 7.17 6.37 -7.15
C ARG A 82 6.09 5.35 -7.52
N GLU A 83 5.42 5.51 -8.66
CA GLU A 83 4.37 4.56 -9.09
C GLU A 83 4.97 3.18 -9.41
N ILE A 84 6.13 3.13 -10.07
CA ILE A 84 6.88 1.89 -10.31
C ILE A 84 7.21 1.20 -8.98
N LEU A 85 7.71 1.96 -7.99
CA LEU A 85 8.04 1.43 -6.67
C LEU A 85 6.81 0.89 -5.93
N ILE A 86 5.67 1.57 -6.05
CA ILE A 86 4.39 1.12 -5.47
C ILE A 86 3.96 -0.20 -6.10
N GLU A 87 4.02 -0.30 -7.42
CA GLU A 87 3.62 -1.51 -8.13
C GLU A 87 4.56 -2.69 -7.81
N ASN A 88 5.86 -2.43 -7.76
CA ASN A 88 6.85 -3.43 -7.34
C ASN A 88 6.58 -3.93 -5.92
N ASN A 89 6.27 -3.04 -4.97
CA ASN A 89 5.91 -3.44 -3.62
C ASN A 89 4.65 -4.31 -3.57
N LYS A 90 3.61 -3.99 -4.36
CA LYS A 90 2.41 -4.83 -4.46
C LYS A 90 2.74 -6.24 -4.98
N ASN A 91 3.58 -6.31 -6.02
CA ASN A 91 4.02 -7.59 -6.58
C ASN A 91 4.84 -8.42 -5.58
N LEU A 92 5.79 -7.80 -4.88
CA LEU A 92 6.57 -8.44 -3.83
C LEU A 92 5.69 -8.95 -2.67
N LEU A 93 4.64 -8.21 -2.30
CA LEU A 93 3.68 -8.66 -1.28
C LEU A 93 2.90 -9.90 -1.73
N LYS A 94 2.50 -9.93 -3.00
CA LYS A 94 1.82 -11.09 -3.61
C LYS A 94 2.73 -12.32 -3.64
N GLU A 95 3.97 -12.16 -4.08
CA GLU A 95 4.98 -13.23 -4.11
C GLU A 95 5.28 -13.76 -2.71
N ASN A 96 5.51 -12.87 -1.74
CA ASN A 96 5.71 -13.25 -0.34
C ASN A 96 4.54 -14.08 0.21
N ARG A 97 3.30 -13.72 -0.13
CA ARG A 97 2.12 -14.48 0.26
C ARG A 97 2.12 -15.88 -0.36
N LEU A 98 2.46 -16.00 -1.65
CA LEU A 98 2.54 -17.29 -2.35
C LEU A 98 3.65 -18.18 -1.76
N LEU A 99 4.84 -17.63 -1.54
CA LEU A 99 5.97 -18.33 -0.94
C LEU A 99 5.66 -18.82 0.47
N LYS A 100 5.00 -18.00 1.30
CA LYS A 100 4.51 -18.43 2.62
C LYS A 100 3.55 -19.61 2.53
N GLY A 101 2.65 -19.60 1.53
CA GLY A 101 1.76 -20.72 1.24
C GLY A 101 2.54 -21.99 0.87
N HIS A 102 3.45 -21.90 -0.09
CA HIS A 102 4.30 -23.02 -0.51
C HIS A 102 5.13 -23.59 0.63
N LEU A 103 5.77 -22.72 1.42
CA LEU A 103 6.54 -23.15 2.59
C LEU A 103 5.65 -23.89 3.59
N SER A 104 4.45 -23.37 3.88
CA SER A 104 3.52 -24.05 4.78
C SER A 104 3.06 -25.40 4.22
N ILE A 105 2.94 -25.56 2.90
CA ILE A 105 2.62 -26.84 2.28
C ILE A 105 3.76 -27.85 2.49
N LEU A 106 5.01 -27.42 2.29
CA LEU A 106 6.19 -28.27 2.41
C LEU A 106 6.50 -28.67 3.86
N THR A 107 6.24 -27.78 4.82
CA THR A 107 6.58 -28.02 6.23
C THR A 107 5.43 -28.61 7.05
N THR A 108 4.23 -28.75 6.47
CA THR A 108 3.06 -29.31 7.16
C THR A 108 2.70 -30.68 6.60
N LYS A 109 2.69 -31.69 7.47
CA LYS A 109 2.30 -33.07 7.16
C LYS A 109 1.10 -33.46 8.00
N MET A 110 0.09 -34.06 7.36
CA MET A 110 -0.99 -34.74 8.07
C MET A 110 -0.73 -36.24 7.98
N ILE A 111 -0.88 -36.94 9.10
CA ILE A 111 -0.69 -38.39 9.18
C ILE A 111 -1.96 -38.97 9.79
N PHE A 112 -2.54 -39.95 9.11
CA PHE A 112 -3.59 -40.80 9.66
C PHE A 112 -3.00 -42.19 9.90
N ASP A 113 -2.65 -42.45 11.15
CA ASP A 113 -2.11 -43.72 11.61
C ASP A 113 -3.27 -44.64 11.95
N THR A 114 -3.53 -45.58 11.05
CA THR A 114 -4.67 -46.50 11.12
C THR A 114 -4.39 -47.68 12.05
N LYS A 115 -3.14 -47.88 12.48
CA LYS A 115 -2.76 -48.91 13.44
C LYS A 115 -2.98 -48.47 14.87
N THR A 116 -2.72 -47.19 15.16
CA THR A 116 -2.91 -46.61 16.49
C THR A 116 -4.18 -45.76 16.60
N ASN A 117 -5.00 -45.72 15.55
CA ASN A 117 -6.25 -44.96 15.44
C ASN A 117 -6.05 -43.47 15.72
N LYS A 118 -4.98 -42.88 15.18
CA LYS A 118 -4.59 -41.50 15.46
C LYS A 118 -4.49 -40.64 14.22
N PHE A 119 -4.96 -39.40 14.35
CA PHE A 119 -4.74 -38.37 13.35
C PHE A 119 -3.80 -37.30 13.92
N LYS A 120 -2.67 -37.08 13.23
CA LYS A 120 -1.59 -36.17 13.63
C LYS A 120 -1.42 -35.07 12.59
N LEU A 121 -1.25 -33.84 13.07
CA LEU A 121 -0.77 -32.73 12.26
C LEU A 121 0.63 -32.34 12.74
N ILE A 122 1.61 -32.48 11.88
CA ILE A 122 3.00 -32.07 12.12
C ILE A 122 3.26 -30.81 11.31
N LYS A 123 3.76 -29.76 11.96
CA LYS A 123 4.13 -28.50 11.30
C LYS A 123 5.52 -28.08 11.76
N ASN A 124 6.40 -27.80 10.81
CA ASN A 124 7.80 -27.43 11.07
C ASN A 124 8.50 -28.45 11.99
N GLY A 125 8.25 -29.75 11.77
CA GLY A 125 8.80 -30.84 12.57
C GLY A 125 8.20 -31.02 13.96
N LYS A 126 7.25 -30.17 14.39
CA LYS A 126 6.59 -30.27 15.69
C LYS A 126 5.17 -30.81 15.55
N VAL A 127 4.77 -31.71 16.45
CA VAL A 127 3.39 -32.19 16.54
C VAL A 127 2.52 -31.03 17.01
N HIS A 128 1.64 -30.56 16.13
CA HIS A 128 0.73 -29.46 16.41
C HIS A 128 -0.57 -29.94 17.05
N PHE A 129 -1.03 -31.13 16.69
CA PHE A 129 -1.98 -31.92 17.47
C PHE A 129 -1.93 -33.39 17.07
N ASP A 130 -2.34 -34.25 18.02
CA ASP A 130 -2.48 -35.69 17.91
C ASP A 130 -3.80 -36.05 18.61
N ILE A 131 -4.71 -36.72 17.89
CA ILE A 131 -6.06 -37.03 18.37
C ILE A 131 -6.45 -38.45 18.01
N ASP A 132 -7.23 -39.08 18.90
CA ASP A 132 -7.80 -40.38 18.65
C ASP A 132 -9.00 -40.29 17.70
N ILE A 133 -9.07 -41.23 16.76
CA ILE A 133 -10.13 -41.41 15.79
C ILE A 133 -10.94 -42.65 16.18
N PRO A 134 -12.28 -42.59 16.20
CA PRO A 134 -13.10 -43.74 16.58
C PRO A 134 -12.82 -44.97 15.70
N ASP A 135 -12.77 -46.16 16.31
CA ASP A 135 -12.48 -47.42 15.63
C ASP A 135 -13.38 -47.64 14.40
N LYS A 136 -14.68 -47.33 14.51
CA LYS A 136 -15.64 -47.43 13.39
C LYS A 136 -15.18 -46.62 12.18
N THR A 137 -14.70 -45.39 12.40
CA THR A 137 -14.21 -44.51 11.33
C THR A 137 -12.96 -45.09 10.68
N VAL A 138 -12.02 -45.60 11.49
CA VAL A 138 -10.80 -46.25 10.99
C VAL A 138 -11.13 -47.50 10.17
N GLN A 139 -12.03 -48.36 10.67
CA GLN A 139 -12.44 -49.57 9.96
C GLN A 139 -13.12 -49.28 8.63
N ASN A 140 -14.00 -48.26 8.58
CA ASN A 140 -14.62 -47.82 7.33
C ASN A 140 -13.56 -47.30 6.35
N PHE A 141 -12.58 -46.54 6.85
CA PHE A 141 -11.50 -46.04 6.01
C PHE A 141 -10.59 -47.16 5.48
N ILE A 142 -10.17 -48.12 6.31
CA ILE A 142 -9.31 -49.25 5.89
C ILE A 142 -9.97 -50.09 4.79
N LYS A 143 -11.30 -50.28 4.85
CA LYS A 143 -12.05 -51.02 3.82
C LYS A 143 -12.09 -50.32 2.47
N SER A 144 -11.80 -49.02 2.43
CA SER A 144 -11.81 -48.27 1.18
C SER A 144 -10.51 -48.45 0.38
N GLU A 145 -10.61 -48.26 -0.94
CA GLU A 145 -9.46 -48.33 -1.86
C GLU A 145 -8.43 -47.23 -1.62
N ILE A 146 -8.80 -46.15 -0.92
CA ILE A 146 -7.93 -44.99 -0.67
C ILE A 146 -7.01 -45.18 0.52
N SER A 147 -7.22 -46.23 1.32
CA SER A 147 -6.45 -46.51 2.54
C SER A 147 -4.94 -46.71 2.30
N ARG A 148 -4.53 -46.96 1.05
CA ARG A 148 -3.12 -47.14 0.68
C ARG A 148 -2.54 -45.97 -0.12
N LYS A 149 -3.30 -44.88 -0.27
CA LYS A 149 -2.93 -43.72 -1.09
C LYS A 149 -2.42 -42.57 -0.22
N VAL A 150 -1.54 -41.76 -0.80
CA VAL A 150 -1.25 -40.41 -0.28
C VAL A 150 -2.28 -39.47 -0.88
N LEU A 151 -3.06 -38.83 -0.01
CA LEU A 151 -4.16 -37.97 -0.40
C LEU A 151 -3.74 -36.51 -0.34
N LYS A 152 -4.26 -35.67 -1.23
CA LYS A 152 -3.94 -34.25 -1.36
C LYS A 152 -5.21 -33.43 -1.18
N ILE A 153 -5.13 -32.38 -0.38
CA ILE A 153 -6.23 -31.41 -0.25
C ILE A 153 -6.46 -30.73 -1.60
N LEU A 154 -7.69 -30.79 -2.10
CA LEU A 154 -8.15 -30.12 -3.31
C LEU A 154 -8.91 -28.83 -2.98
N ALA A 155 -9.76 -28.87 -1.96
CA ALA A 155 -10.59 -27.74 -1.58
C ALA A 155 -10.83 -27.67 -0.07
N LYS A 156 -11.24 -26.50 0.38
CA LYS A 156 -11.53 -26.20 1.79
C LYS A 156 -12.73 -25.27 1.86
N GLU A 157 -13.73 -25.65 2.62
CA GLU A 157 -14.98 -24.91 2.72
C GLU A 157 -15.27 -24.50 4.16
N LYS A 158 -15.71 -23.25 4.35
CA LYS A 158 -16.27 -22.76 5.60
C LYS A 158 -17.78 -22.67 5.42
N ASN A 159 -18.53 -23.22 6.38
CA ASN A 159 -19.97 -23.43 6.29
C ASN A 159 -20.35 -24.19 5.00
N PRO A 160 -19.78 -25.39 4.79
CA PRO A 160 -20.06 -26.19 3.60
C PRO A 160 -21.56 -26.41 3.45
N THR A 161 -22.06 -26.15 2.24
CA THR A 161 -23.46 -26.38 1.88
C THR A 161 -23.47 -27.30 0.67
N SER A 162 -23.68 -28.59 0.92
CA SER A 162 -23.79 -29.56 -0.16
C SER A 162 -25.11 -29.34 -0.90
N ILE A 163 -25.11 -29.55 -2.21
CA ILE A 163 -26.30 -29.39 -3.04
C ILE A 163 -26.82 -30.79 -3.38
N LYS A 164 -28.12 -31.02 -3.16
CA LYS A 164 -28.77 -32.26 -3.57
C LYS A 164 -28.55 -32.48 -5.07
N PRO A 165 -28.08 -33.66 -5.47
CA PRO A 165 -27.88 -33.98 -6.88
C PRO A 165 -29.22 -34.05 -7.61
N LYS A 166 -29.19 -33.89 -8.94
CA LYS A 166 -30.41 -33.84 -9.76
C LYS A 166 -31.25 -35.10 -9.64
N TRP A 167 -30.60 -36.27 -9.58
CA TRP A 167 -31.27 -37.57 -9.45
C TRP A 167 -32.18 -37.69 -8.22
N THR A 168 -31.95 -36.91 -7.16
CA THR A 168 -32.84 -36.90 -5.96
C THR A 168 -34.24 -36.37 -6.28
N PHE A 169 -34.41 -35.69 -7.42
CA PHE A 169 -35.68 -35.14 -7.89
C PHE A 169 -36.22 -35.88 -9.13
N GLU A 170 -35.45 -36.78 -9.75
CA GLU A 170 -35.85 -37.45 -11.00
C GLU A 170 -36.96 -38.50 -10.80
N GLU A 171 -37.06 -39.11 -9.60
CA GLU A 171 -38.14 -40.06 -9.28
C GLU A 171 -39.48 -39.36 -8.94
N ILE A 172 -39.41 -38.08 -8.61
CA ILE A 172 -40.57 -37.25 -8.27
C ILE A 172 -40.92 -36.50 -9.55
N ILE A 173 -42.15 -36.61 -10.06
CA ILE A 173 -42.60 -35.92 -11.29
C ILE A 173 -42.75 -34.40 -11.02
N GLN A 174 -41.65 -33.75 -10.64
CA GLN A 174 -41.54 -32.36 -10.26
C GLN A 174 -40.42 -31.72 -11.08
N GLU A 175 -40.59 -30.44 -11.40
CA GLU A 175 -39.54 -29.66 -12.04
C GLU A 175 -38.29 -29.65 -11.13
N ILE A 176 -37.12 -29.97 -11.70
CA ILE A 176 -35.86 -30.00 -10.95
C ILE A 176 -35.57 -28.57 -10.48
N PRO A 177 -35.49 -28.31 -9.15
CA PRO A 177 -35.26 -26.96 -8.67
C PRO A 177 -33.88 -26.42 -9.12
N ALA A 178 -33.80 -25.09 -9.28
CA ALA A 178 -32.54 -24.41 -9.59
C ALA A 178 -31.44 -24.76 -8.56
N GLU A 179 -30.16 -24.77 -8.95
CA GLU A 179 -29.05 -25.21 -8.08
C GLU A 179 -28.94 -24.44 -6.75
N ASN A 180 -29.31 -23.17 -6.77
CA ASN A 180 -29.34 -22.29 -5.60
C ASN A 180 -30.68 -22.31 -4.85
N SER A 181 -31.65 -23.14 -5.26
CA SER A 181 -32.93 -23.28 -4.55
C SER A 181 -32.68 -23.82 -3.13
N PRO A 182 -33.30 -23.23 -2.09
CA PRO A 182 -33.23 -23.74 -0.72
C PRO A 182 -33.57 -25.23 -0.60
N GLU A 183 -34.44 -25.74 -1.47
CA GLU A 183 -34.87 -27.16 -1.51
C GLU A 183 -33.72 -28.13 -1.81
N ARG A 184 -32.68 -27.63 -2.51
CA ARG A 184 -31.47 -28.37 -2.85
C ARG A 184 -30.35 -28.20 -1.83
N LEU A 185 -30.45 -27.28 -0.88
CA LEU A 185 -29.36 -27.01 0.07
C LEU A 185 -29.39 -27.99 1.24
N MET A 186 -28.33 -28.79 1.36
CA MET A 186 -28.10 -29.72 2.48
C MET A 186 -27.29 -29.04 3.57
N VAL A 187 -27.89 -28.03 4.21
CA VAL A 187 -27.22 -27.22 5.23
C VAL A 187 -26.91 -28.08 6.46
N GLY A 188 -25.65 -28.01 6.93
CA GLY A 188 -25.22 -28.68 8.16
C GLY A 188 -24.79 -30.13 8.01
N ALA A 189 -24.84 -30.70 6.79
CA ALA A 189 -24.41 -32.08 6.51
C ALA A 189 -22.94 -32.33 6.89
N LEU A 190 -22.06 -31.36 6.64
CA LEU A 190 -20.61 -31.43 6.93
C LEU A 190 -20.18 -30.51 8.09
N GLY A 191 -21.14 -29.96 8.84
CA GLY A 191 -20.90 -29.05 9.95
C GLY A 191 -20.35 -27.69 9.50
N SER A 192 -19.39 -27.12 10.26
CA SER A 192 -18.91 -25.73 10.05
C SER A 192 -17.70 -25.60 9.12
N TYR A 193 -16.93 -26.68 8.95
CA TYR A 193 -15.72 -26.71 8.14
C TYR A 193 -15.60 -28.07 7.46
N ALA A 194 -15.22 -28.07 6.19
CA ALA A 194 -14.88 -29.26 5.43
C ALA A 194 -13.57 -29.08 4.66
N ILE A 195 -12.81 -30.17 4.54
CA ILE A 195 -11.59 -30.26 3.76
C ILE A 195 -11.77 -31.44 2.81
N HIS A 196 -11.74 -31.13 1.52
CA HIS A 196 -11.93 -32.10 0.44
C HIS A 196 -10.58 -32.54 -0.07
N PHE A 197 -10.37 -33.85 -0.11
CA PHE A 197 -9.21 -34.48 -0.68
C PHE A 197 -9.56 -35.06 -2.06
N ASN A 198 -8.55 -35.46 -2.81
CA ASN A 198 -8.76 -36.37 -3.93
C ASN A 198 -9.34 -37.72 -3.45
N ASP A 199 -9.85 -38.49 -4.40
CA ASP A 199 -10.42 -39.81 -4.15
C ASP A 199 -11.56 -39.81 -3.11
N PHE A 200 -12.38 -38.75 -3.10
CA PHE A 200 -13.63 -38.64 -2.33
C PHE A 200 -13.50 -38.71 -0.79
N LEU A 201 -12.30 -38.50 -0.24
CA LEU A 201 -12.15 -38.29 1.21
C LEU A 201 -12.55 -36.85 1.59
N ILE A 202 -13.40 -36.73 2.60
CA ILE A 202 -13.75 -35.46 3.23
C ILE A 202 -13.44 -35.55 4.73
N ILE A 203 -12.62 -34.62 5.22
CA ILE A 203 -12.47 -34.41 6.67
C ILE A 203 -13.36 -33.22 7.03
N HIS A 204 -14.31 -33.44 7.94
CA HIS A 204 -15.30 -32.42 8.26
C HIS A 204 -15.62 -32.35 9.75
N ASP A 205 -16.31 -31.28 10.12
CA ASP A 205 -16.80 -31.03 11.47
C ASP A 205 -17.95 -31.98 11.80
N THR A 206 -18.35 -32.09 13.07
CA THR A 206 -19.51 -32.87 13.45
C THR A 206 -20.75 -32.42 12.67
N SER A 207 -21.38 -33.38 11.97
CA SER A 207 -22.62 -33.14 11.25
C SER A 207 -23.71 -32.67 12.22
N LYS A 208 -24.44 -31.64 11.80
CA LYS A 208 -25.61 -31.14 12.53
C LYS A 208 -26.91 -31.73 11.99
N ASN A 209 -26.86 -32.37 10.82
CA ASN A 209 -27.99 -33.04 10.18
C ASN A 209 -27.49 -34.36 9.58
N MET A 210 -27.73 -35.48 10.28
CA MET A 210 -27.25 -36.80 9.87
C MET A 210 -27.98 -37.32 8.63
N GLU A 211 -29.28 -37.00 8.48
CA GLU A 211 -30.07 -37.42 7.31
C GLU A 211 -29.48 -36.85 6.01
N TYR A 212 -29.05 -35.59 6.04
CA TYR A 212 -28.38 -34.97 4.89
C TYR A 212 -26.93 -35.42 4.71
N HIS A 213 -26.27 -35.84 5.78
CA HIS A 213 -24.91 -36.38 5.70
C HIS A 213 -24.91 -37.74 4.99
N ASP A 214 -25.85 -38.62 5.35
CA ASP A 214 -25.89 -40.00 4.88
C ASP A 214 -26.28 -40.14 3.40
N THR A 215 -26.83 -39.09 2.78
CA THR A 215 -27.09 -39.04 1.33
C THR A 215 -25.84 -38.69 0.50
N ILE A 216 -24.77 -38.23 1.14
CA ILE A 216 -23.52 -37.87 0.46
C ILE A 216 -22.64 -39.13 0.39
N ASN A 217 -22.47 -39.70 -0.80
CA ASN A 217 -21.55 -40.82 -1.01
C ASN A 217 -20.09 -40.34 -0.95
N HIS A 218 -19.47 -40.48 0.22
CA HIS A 218 -18.07 -40.10 0.44
C HIS A 218 -17.42 -40.91 1.57
N ILE A 219 -16.09 -40.89 1.62
CA ILE A 219 -15.34 -41.43 2.75
C ILE A 219 -15.09 -40.25 3.69
N CYS A 220 -15.46 -40.40 4.96
CA CYS A 220 -15.39 -39.29 5.91
C CYS A 220 -14.47 -39.58 7.11
N ILE A 221 -13.79 -38.53 7.57
CA ILE A 221 -13.21 -38.50 8.93
C ILE A 221 -13.85 -37.30 9.64
N GLN A 222 -14.75 -37.60 10.57
CA GLN A 222 -15.43 -36.59 11.36
C GLN A 222 -14.57 -36.18 12.56
N LEU A 223 -14.35 -34.88 12.72
CA LEU A 223 -13.59 -34.29 13.82
C LEU A 223 -14.47 -33.37 14.67
N LYS A 224 -14.15 -33.26 15.96
CA LYS A 224 -14.82 -32.30 16.86
C LYS A 224 -14.60 -30.85 16.38
N PRO A 225 -15.56 -29.92 16.56
CA PRO A 225 -15.49 -28.56 16.01
C PRO A 225 -14.21 -27.78 16.31
N LYS A 226 -13.72 -27.88 17.55
CA LYS A 226 -12.49 -27.20 17.97
C LYS A 226 -11.26 -27.72 17.21
N VAL A 227 -11.18 -29.03 17.02
CA VAL A 227 -10.07 -29.66 16.29
C VAL A 227 -10.20 -29.37 14.80
N MET A 228 -11.40 -29.49 14.24
CA MET A 228 -11.65 -29.22 12.82
C MET A 228 -11.29 -27.78 12.45
N LYS A 229 -11.71 -26.79 13.24
CA LYS A 229 -11.32 -25.39 13.04
C LYS A 229 -9.80 -25.19 13.09
N LYS A 230 -9.12 -25.87 14.02
CA LYS A 230 -7.65 -25.82 14.12
C LYS A 230 -6.99 -26.44 12.89
N LEU A 231 -7.45 -27.60 12.44
CA LEU A 231 -6.97 -28.25 11.22
C LEU A 231 -7.17 -27.35 10.00
N TYR A 232 -8.40 -26.86 9.80
CA TYR A 232 -8.77 -25.95 8.69
C TYR A 232 -7.84 -24.74 8.62
N ASN A 233 -7.55 -24.09 9.75
CA ASN A 233 -6.67 -22.92 9.76
C ASN A 233 -5.17 -23.25 9.59
N SER A 234 -4.78 -24.51 9.80
CA SER A 234 -3.37 -24.93 9.81
C SER A 234 -2.89 -25.47 8.48
N VAL A 235 -3.79 -25.85 7.58
CA VAL A 235 -3.47 -26.49 6.29
C VAL A 235 -3.88 -25.64 5.10
N PHE A 236 -3.22 -25.85 3.98
CA PHE A 236 -3.45 -25.21 2.70
C PHE A 236 -3.90 -26.24 1.66
N ILE A 237 -4.55 -25.75 0.60
CA ILE A 237 -4.80 -26.56 -0.59
C ILE A 237 -3.46 -27.08 -1.10
N GLY A 238 -3.37 -28.38 -1.34
CA GLY A 238 -2.16 -29.07 -1.74
C GLY A 238 -1.35 -29.75 -0.62
N ASN A 239 -1.66 -29.51 0.66
CA ASN A 239 -1.11 -30.34 1.73
C ASN A 239 -1.51 -31.81 1.57
N LYS A 240 -0.61 -32.71 1.98
CA LYS A 240 -0.78 -34.16 1.84
C LYS A 240 -1.16 -34.81 3.16
N LEU A 241 -2.06 -35.79 3.09
CA LEU A 241 -2.38 -36.77 4.11
C LEU A 241 -1.67 -38.07 3.77
N TYR A 242 -0.79 -38.49 4.68
CA TYR A 242 -0.12 -39.79 4.63
C TYR A 242 -0.90 -40.76 5.50
N VAL A 243 -1.15 -41.97 4.99
CA VAL A 243 -1.77 -43.05 5.75
C VAL A 243 -0.67 -44.01 6.18
N GLU A 244 -0.65 -44.36 7.46
CA GLU A 244 0.35 -45.25 8.09
C GLU A 244 -0.30 -46.46 8.79
#